data_AF-A0A1Q7BJS4-F1
#
_entry.id   AF-A0A1Q7BJS4-F1
#
_cell.length_a   1.000
_cell.length_b   1.000
_cell.length_c   1.000
_cell.angle_alpha   90.00
_cell.angle_beta   90.00
_cell.angle_gamma   90.00
#
_symmetry.space_group_name_H-M   'P 1'
#
loop_
_entity.id
_entity.type
_entity.pdbx_description
1 polymer ?
#
loop_
_entity_poly.entity_id
_entity_poly.type
_entity_poly.pdbx_seq_one_letter_code
_entity_poly.pdbx_strand_id
1 'polypeptide(L)' 'MFGVGNRPDRSCAISVKRAQYPPSAAGEEAAMIRKLKSGGYRLYSRKINPKTSRRRNLGTFKTRAAAEKHERAVQYFKRH' A
#
# COMPACT_ATOMS: atom_id res chain seq x y z
N MET A 1 -30.20 34.63 -21.85
CA MET A 1 -29.74 33.32 -22.37
C MET A 1 -28.47 32.93 -21.61
N PHE A 2 -28.61 32.13 -20.56
CA PHE A 2 -27.50 31.65 -19.74
C PHE A 2 -26.81 30.49 -20.45
N GLY A 3 -25.49 30.56 -20.64
CA GLY A 3 -24.69 29.50 -21.25
C GLY A 3 -23.35 29.35 -20.54
N VAL A 4 -23.38 28.85 -19.30
CA VAL A 4 -22.19 28.47 -18.52
C VAL A 4 -21.60 27.17 -19.06
N GLY A 5 -20.66 27.29 -20.00
CA GLY A 5 -19.82 26.18 -20.46
C GLY A 5 -18.66 25.94 -19.49
N ASN A 6 -18.91 25.13 -18.46
CA ASN A 6 -17.92 24.61 -17.51
C ASN A 6 -16.81 23.85 -18.25
N ARG A 7 -15.62 24.46 -18.38
CA ARG A 7 -14.36 23.74 -18.60
C ARG A 7 -13.59 23.73 -17.29
N PRO A 8 -13.49 22.62 -16.56
CA PRO A 8 -12.46 22.51 -15.54
C PRO A 8 -11.15 22.16 -16.25
N ASP A 9 -10.30 23.18 -16.35
CA ASP A 9 -8.86 22.98 -16.34
C ASP A 9 -8.50 21.97 -15.22
N ARG A 10 -7.86 20.87 -15.57
CA ARG A 10 -7.27 19.94 -14.58
C ARG A 10 -5.76 19.93 -14.70
N SER A 11 -5.20 21.10 -14.94
CA SER A 11 -3.88 21.43 -14.43
C SER A 11 -3.99 21.67 -12.93
N CYS A 12 -3.18 20.96 -12.15
CA CYS A 12 -2.88 21.29 -10.75
C CYS A 12 -4.01 21.07 -9.72
N ALA A 13 -4.24 19.81 -9.34
CA ALA A 13 -4.84 19.47 -8.04
C ALA A 13 -3.96 18.47 -7.29
N ILE A 14 -2.67 18.79 -7.17
CA ILE A 14 -1.78 18.20 -6.16
C ILE A 14 -2.04 18.95 -4.84
N SER A 15 -3.22 18.77 -4.28
CA SER A 15 -3.71 19.26 -2.96
C SER A 15 -5.21 18.97 -3.01
N VAL A 16 -5.84 18.10 -2.22
CA VAL A 16 -5.86 17.98 -0.77
C VAL A 16 -6.55 16.64 -0.47
N LYS A 17 -5.81 15.52 -0.34
CA LYS A 17 -6.27 14.32 0.41
C LYS A 17 -5.11 13.64 1.15
N ARG A 18 -4.20 14.45 1.73
CA ARG A 18 -3.18 14.00 2.71
C ARG A 18 -3.76 13.61 4.08
N ALA A 19 -5.08 13.72 4.27
CA ALA A 19 -5.76 13.57 5.56
C ALA A 19 -6.77 12.42 5.59
N GLN A 20 -6.41 11.21 5.13
CA GLN A 20 -7.25 10.03 5.38
C GLN A 20 -6.52 8.82 5.97
N TYR A 21 -5.20 8.81 6.09
CA TYR A 21 -4.47 7.83 6.91
C TYR A 21 -3.19 8.49 7.43
N PRO A 22 -3.10 8.87 8.72
CA PRO A 22 -1.82 9.28 9.27
C PRO A 22 -0.83 8.11 9.13
N PRO A 23 0.44 8.34 8.75
CA PRO A 23 1.47 7.33 8.88
C PRO A 23 1.71 7.11 10.37
N SER A 24 0.97 6.18 10.96
CA SER A 24 1.04 5.84 12.38
C SER A 24 2.45 5.35 12.71
N ALA A 25 3.17 6.17 13.47
CA ALA A 25 4.50 5.93 14.03
C ALA A 25 4.49 4.86 15.14
N ALA A 26 3.94 3.68 14.87
CA ALA A 26 3.93 2.57 15.81
C ALA A 26 4.07 1.23 15.07
N GLY A 27 5.23 0.59 15.25
CA GLY A 27 5.42 -0.84 14.98
C GLY A 27 5.98 -1.18 13.60
N GLU A 28 7.30 -1.28 13.49
CA GLU A 28 7.99 -1.84 12.33
C GLU A 28 7.66 -3.33 12.05
N GLU A 29 6.97 -4.02 12.96
CA GLU A 29 6.45 -5.38 12.76
C GLU A 29 5.13 -5.42 11.95
N ALA A 30 4.29 -4.37 12.02
CA ALA A 30 3.10 -4.21 11.18
C ALA A 30 3.44 -3.81 9.73
N ALA A 31 4.72 -3.61 9.44
CA ALA A 31 5.25 -3.09 8.19
C ALA A 31 5.04 -3.99 6.96
N MET A 32 4.85 -5.30 7.20
CA MET A 32 4.79 -6.28 6.12
C MET A 32 3.36 -6.50 5.61
N ILE A 33 2.35 -6.58 6.47
CA ILE A 33 0.94 -6.77 6.06
C ILE A 33 0.14 -5.50 6.31
N ARG A 34 -0.28 -4.83 5.25
CA ARG A 34 -1.12 -3.61 5.31
C ARG A 34 -2.57 -3.91 4.91
N LYS A 35 -3.54 -3.42 5.67
CA LYS A 35 -4.97 -3.43 5.28
C LYS A 35 -5.27 -2.33 4.27
N LEU A 36 -5.98 -2.68 3.20
CA LEU A 36 -6.48 -1.75 2.19
C LEU A 36 -7.85 -1.20 2.59
N LYS A 37 -8.16 0.00 2.12
CA LYS A 37 -9.50 0.62 2.26
C LYS A 37 -10.59 -0.20 1.54
N SER A 38 -10.21 -0.98 0.52
CA SER A 38 -11.08 -1.92 -0.20
C SER A 38 -11.33 -3.25 0.52
N GLY A 39 -10.83 -3.43 1.75
CA GLY A 39 -11.05 -4.64 2.56
C GLY A 39 -10.03 -5.77 2.35
N GLY A 40 -9.12 -5.63 1.38
CA GLY A 40 -8.01 -6.58 1.17
C GLY A 40 -6.81 -6.33 2.09
N TYR A 41 -5.86 -7.26 2.07
CA TYR A 41 -4.58 -7.22 2.77
C TYR A 41 -3.44 -7.25 1.75
N ARG A 42 -2.40 -6.46 1.95
CA ARG A 42 -1.20 -6.43 1.08
C ARG A 42 0.01 -6.88 1.86
N LEU A 43 0.74 -7.84 1.32
CA LEU A 43 2.05 -8.22 1.84
C LEU A 43 3.15 -7.44 1.08
N TYR A 44 4.06 -6.83 1.83
CA TYR A 44 5.28 -6.21 1.34
C TYR A 44 6.49 -7.08 1.64
N SER A 45 7.60 -6.84 0.96
CA SER A 45 8.90 -7.44 1.32
C SER A 45 9.46 -6.79 2.59
N ARG A 46 10.10 -7.59 3.46
CA ARG A 46 10.88 -7.07 4.61
C ARG A 46 12.02 -6.18 4.13
N LYS A 47 12.80 -6.69 3.18
CA LYS A 47 13.96 -5.98 2.63
C LYS A 47 13.50 -4.93 1.63
N ILE A 48 14.03 -3.72 1.81
CA ILE A 48 13.89 -2.60 0.89
C ILE A 48 14.85 -2.83 -0.29
N ASN A 49 14.41 -2.54 -1.51
CA ASN A 49 15.31 -2.57 -2.66
C ASN A 49 16.32 -1.41 -2.53
N PRO A 50 17.64 -1.67 -2.48
CA PRO A 50 18.64 -0.61 -2.33
C PRO A 50 18.69 0.34 -3.54
N LYS A 51 18.27 -0.12 -4.73
CA LYS A 51 18.30 0.70 -5.95
C LYS A 51 17.14 1.71 -6.04
N THR A 52 15.99 1.38 -5.44
CA THR A 52 14.76 2.19 -5.57
C THR A 52 14.19 2.64 -4.24
N SER A 53 14.83 2.26 -3.12
CA SER A 53 14.39 2.52 -1.74
C SER A 53 12.94 2.12 -1.45
N ARG A 54 12.37 1.20 -2.23
CA ARG A 54 10.97 0.77 -2.14
C ARG A 54 10.85 -0.70 -1.78
N ARG A 55 9.83 -1.02 -0.98
CA ARG A 55 9.44 -2.41 -0.69
C ARG A 55 8.64 -2.98 -1.86
N ARG A 56 8.93 -4.23 -2.21
CA ARG A 56 8.18 -4.95 -3.24
C ARG A 56 6.84 -5.42 -2.70
N ASN A 57 5.80 -5.42 -3.52
CA ASN A 57 4.54 -6.09 -3.19
C ASN A 57 4.69 -7.58 -3.50
N LEU A 58 4.47 -8.43 -2.49
CA LEU A 58 4.54 -9.88 -2.61
C LEU A 58 3.16 -10.51 -2.88
N GLY A 59 2.08 -9.73 -2.74
CA GLY A 59 0.73 -10.14 -3.07
C GLY A 59 -0.34 -9.30 -2.38
N THR A 60 -1.56 -9.45 -2.87
CA THR A 60 -2.80 -8.98 -2.23
C THR A 60 -3.65 -10.18 -1.85
N PHE A 61 -4.02 -10.27 -0.58
CA PHE A 61 -4.80 -11.36 0.01
C PHE A 61 -6.15 -10.84 0.46
N LYS A 62 -7.20 -11.68 0.38
CA LYS A 62 -8.53 -11.34 0.89
C LYS A 62 -8.62 -11.44 2.41
N THR A 63 -7.77 -12.26 3.04
CA THR A 63 -7.75 -12.50 4.48
C THR A 63 -6.35 -12.30 5.05
N ARG A 64 -6.29 -11.95 6.35
CA ARG A 64 -5.03 -11.80 7.09
C ARG A 64 -4.27 -13.12 7.21
N ALA A 65 -4.99 -14.20 7.51
CA ALA A 65 -4.41 -15.53 7.65
C ALA A 65 -3.72 -16.03 6.37
N ALA A 66 -4.27 -15.71 5.18
CA ALA A 66 -3.64 -16.05 3.91
C ALA A 66 -2.31 -15.29 3.71
N ALA A 67 -2.26 -14.02 4.09
CA ALA A 67 -1.04 -13.22 4.02
C ALA A 67 0.05 -13.74 4.98
N GLU A 68 -0.32 -14.16 6.18
CA GLU A 68 0.61 -14.73 7.17
C GLU A 68 1.18 -16.09 6.72
N LYS A 69 0.35 -16.98 6.18
CA LYS A 69 0.83 -18.25 5.60
C LYS A 69 1.81 -18.01 4.45
N HIS A 70 1.53 -17.02 3.60
CA HIS A 70 2.41 -16.68 2.49
C HIS A 70 3.73 -16.08 2.96
N GLU A 71 3.73 -15.27 4.03
CA GLU A 71 4.96 -14.77 4.65
C GLU A 71 5.84 -15.91 5.13
N ARG A 72 5.28 -16.87 5.90
CA ARG A 72 6.01 -18.05 6.38
C ARG A 72 6.60 -18.86 5.24
N ALA A 73 5.83 -19.10 4.18
CA ALA A 73 6.31 -19.78 2.99
C ALA A 73 7.49 -19.03 2.34
N VAL A 74 7.36 -17.71 2.15
CA VAL A 74 8.41 -16.87 1.55
C VAL A 74 9.69 -16.87 2.38
N GLN A 75 9.62 -16.91 3.72
CA GLN A 75 10.82 -17.03 4.54
C GLN A 75 11.45 -18.42 4.45
N TYR A 76 10.62 -19.45 4.41
CA TYR A 76 11.07 -20.84 4.34
C TYR A 76 11.89 -21.06 3.07
N PHE A 77 11.39 -20.64 1.92
CA PHE A 77 12.10 -20.76 0.63
C PHE A 77 13.37 -19.93 0.50
N LYS A 78 13.65 -19.00 1.43
CA LYS A 78 14.86 -18.15 1.39
C LYS A 78 15.98 -18.63 2.29
N ARG A 79 15.73 -19.62 3.14
CA ARG A 79 16.73 -20.17 4.07
C ARG A 79 17.39 -21.45 3.55
N HIS A 80 17.09 -21.87 2.32
CA HIS A 80 17.72 -22.97 1.60
C HIS A 80 18.33 -22.46 0.30
#